data_AF-A0A4Q3BNV7-F1
#
_entry.id   AF-A0A4Q3BNV7-F1
#
_cell.length_a   1.000
_cell.length_b   1.000
_cell.length_c   1.000
_cell.angle_alpha   90.00
_cell.angle_beta   90.00
_cell.angle_gamma   90.00
#
_symmetry.space_group_name_H-M   'P 1'
#
loop_
_entity.id
_entity.type
_entity.pdbx_description
1 polymer ?
#
loop_
_entity_poly.entity_id
_entity_poly.type
_entity_poly.pdbx_seq_one_letter_code
_entity_poly.pdbx_strand_id
1 'polypeptide(L)'
;MIPTKFFNVFALFCISIFVFSSCKDENGNPTIEKPVLAATPTVSNVGAGDNFPFSIDASGLNKLTKLTVEETYNGKKRMVLDSTFSPAKTGVTFAYNYHVPDSAAKGETITLVFAITDEKGNVTTDTETFTISYSKPNITLEADKTEGMPGDTVHFTAVITSAVPNLKELSITESRNGKLPTVLDTIPYPANTSSSTYKYSYEIPRDMIAGQSVVVLFKATNDEGTSASATKKITIK
;
A
#
# COMPACT_ATOMS: atom_id res chain seq x y z
N MET A 1 -38.00 -2.27 -21.49
CA MET A 1 -39.06 -1.54 -20.77
C MET A 1 -38.84 -1.81 -19.28
N ILE A 2 -38.36 -0.79 -18.54
CA ILE A 2 -38.37 -0.62 -17.06
C ILE A 2 -37.47 -1.56 -16.20
N PRO A 3 -36.70 -1.07 -15.19
CA PRO A 3 -36.20 0.29 -14.93
C PRO A 3 -34.70 0.40 -14.58
N THR A 4 -34.22 1.61 -14.81
CA THR A 4 -33.02 2.27 -14.26
C THR A 4 -33.07 2.35 -12.73
N LYS A 5 -31.95 2.02 -12.04
CA LYS A 5 -31.73 2.39 -10.64
C LYS A 5 -30.77 3.58 -10.58
N PHE A 6 -31.31 4.69 -10.07
CA PHE A 6 -30.60 5.88 -9.62
C PHE A 6 -29.53 5.50 -8.59
N PHE A 7 -28.27 5.86 -8.86
CA PHE A 7 -27.23 5.96 -7.83
C PHE A 7 -27.09 7.45 -7.48
N ASN A 8 -27.54 7.81 -6.29
CA ASN A 8 -27.33 9.14 -5.71
C ASN A 8 -25.83 9.30 -5.40
N VAL A 9 -25.13 10.10 -6.20
CA VAL A 9 -23.82 10.64 -5.84
C VAL A 9 -24.08 11.95 -5.10
N PHE A 10 -24.09 11.90 -3.77
CA PHE A 10 -24.06 13.09 -2.94
C PHE A 10 -22.60 13.57 -2.88
N ALA A 11 -22.17 14.30 -3.92
CA ALA A 11 -20.93 15.08 -3.85
C ALA A 11 -21.24 16.34 -3.04
N LEU A 12 -20.95 16.31 -1.73
CA LEU A 12 -20.99 17.48 -0.88
C LEU A 12 -19.78 18.35 -1.25
N PHE A 13 -19.98 19.28 -2.18
CA PHE A 13 -18.99 20.28 -2.55
C PHE A 13 -18.89 21.29 -1.39
N CYS A 14 -18.00 21.04 -0.42
CA CYS A 14 -17.62 22.05 0.56
C CYS A 14 -16.82 23.13 -0.17
N ILE A 15 -17.50 24.20 -0.59
CA ILE A 15 -16.87 25.47 -0.95
C ILE A 15 -16.37 26.08 0.36
N SER A 16 -15.10 25.87 0.69
CA SER A 16 -14.41 26.57 1.77
C SER A 16 -14.16 28.02 1.36
N ILE A 17 -15.10 28.89 1.72
CA ILE A 17 -14.89 30.34 1.70
C ILE A 17 -13.85 30.66 2.78
N PHE A 18 -12.62 30.98 2.38
CA PHE A 18 -11.59 31.49 3.29
C PHE A 18 -11.93 32.92 3.69
N VAL A 19 -12.51 33.09 4.88
CA VAL A 19 -12.62 34.40 5.53
C VAL A 19 -11.32 34.61 6.32
N PHE A 20 -10.41 35.45 5.82
CA PHE A 20 -9.28 35.96 6.61
C PHE A 20 -9.82 36.95 7.66
N SER A 21 -10.33 36.43 8.78
CA SER A 21 -10.70 37.25 9.92
C SER A 21 -9.42 37.58 10.69
N SER A 22 -8.93 38.81 10.54
CA SER A 22 -7.86 39.34 11.41
C SER A 22 -8.43 39.53 12.83
N CYS A 23 -8.45 38.45 13.60
CA CYS A 23 -8.82 38.50 15.00
C CYS A 23 -7.68 39.19 15.76
N LYS A 24 -8.00 40.29 16.43
CA LYS A 24 -7.15 40.85 17.48
C LYS A 24 -7.58 40.23 18.80
N ASP A 25 -6.65 40.02 19.72
CA ASP A 25 -7.03 39.64 21.09
C ASP A 25 -7.78 40.80 21.78
N GLU A 26 -8.31 40.53 22.98
CA GLU A 26 -9.00 41.53 23.81
C GLU A 26 -8.15 42.77 24.14
N ASN A 27 -6.84 42.72 23.88
CA ASN A 27 -5.87 43.78 24.11
C ASN A 27 -5.37 44.45 22.82
N GLY A 28 -5.94 44.12 21.66
CA GLY A 28 -5.60 44.71 20.37
C GLY A 28 -4.29 44.19 19.76
N ASN A 29 -3.67 43.17 20.33
CA ASN A 29 -2.50 42.53 19.74
C ASN A 29 -2.95 41.61 18.58
N PRO A 30 -2.14 41.49 17.51
CA PRO A 30 -2.37 40.48 16.50
C PRO A 30 -2.32 39.10 17.17
N THR A 31 -3.40 38.33 17.08
CA THR A 31 -3.35 36.93 17.52
C THR A 31 -2.33 36.20 16.67
N ILE A 32 -1.42 35.46 17.30
CA ILE A 32 -0.51 34.56 16.59
C ILE A 32 -1.37 33.47 15.95
N GLU A 33 -1.71 33.66 14.68
CA GLU A 33 -2.58 32.74 13.96
C GLU A 33 -1.78 31.46 13.64
N LYS A 34 -2.29 30.34 14.13
CA LYS A 34 -1.73 29.02 13.83
C LYS A 34 -1.85 28.74 12.32
N PRO A 35 -0.98 27.90 11.75
CA PRO A 35 -1.16 27.48 10.37
C PRO A 35 -2.48 26.73 10.17
N VAL A 36 -2.99 26.73 8.94
CA VAL A 36 -4.12 25.90 8.49
C VAL A 36 -3.56 24.63 7.84
N LEU A 37 -4.23 23.52 8.04
CA LEU A 37 -3.87 22.21 7.50
C LEU A 37 -5.14 21.44 7.12
N ALA A 38 -5.14 20.83 5.95
CA ALA A 38 -6.13 19.85 5.52
C ALA A 38 -5.41 18.71 4.81
N ALA A 39 -5.66 17.47 5.24
CA ALA A 39 -5.13 16.25 4.63
C ALA A 39 -6.30 15.42 4.10
N THR A 40 -6.45 15.36 2.78
CA THR A 40 -7.59 14.68 2.15
C THR A 40 -7.14 13.43 1.41
N PRO A 41 -7.67 12.24 1.72
CA PRO A 41 -7.40 11.05 0.93
C PRO A 41 -8.00 11.22 -0.47
N THR A 42 -7.26 10.82 -1.51
CA THR A 42 -7.71 10.97 -2.90
C THR A 42 -8.40 9.73 -3.46
N VAL A 43 -8.45 8.66 -2.66
CA VAL A 43 -9.20 7.42 -2.92
C VAL A 43 -9.94 7.01 -1.65
N SER A 44 -10.95 6.15 -1.77
CA SER A 44 -11.77 5.71 -0.62
C SER A 44 -11.67 4.20 -0.34
N ASN A 45 -10.99 3.46 -1.22
CA ASN A 45 -10.84 2.01 -1.13
C ASN A 45 -9.36 1.68 -1.13
N VAL A 46 -8.89 1.10 -0.02
CA VAL A 46 -7.49 0.76 0.18
C VAL A 46 -7.39 -0.54 0.97
N GLY A 47 -6.47 -1.40 0.58
CA GLY A 47 -6.18 -2.66 1.26
C GLY A 47 -4.75 -2.75 1.77
N ALA A 48 -4.42 -3.90 2.34
CA ALA A 48 -3.08 -4.21 2.81
C ALA A 48 -2.03 -4.10 1.68
N GLY A 49 -0.92 -3.43 1.96
CA GLY A 49 0.21 -3.26 1.03
C GLY A 49 0.01 -2.18 -0.04
N ASP A 50 -1.15 -1.53 -0.11
CA ASP A 50 -1.39 -0.46 -1.06
C ASP A 50 -0.68 0.85 -0.67
N ASN A 51 -0.46 1.70 -1.67
CA ASN A 51 -0.14 3.10 -1.42
C ASN A 51 -1.44 3.89 -1.35
N PHE A 52 -1.67 4.56 -0.22
CA PHE A 52 -2.83 5.38 0.04
C PHE A 52 -2.49 6.87 -0.17
N PRO A 53 -2.89 7.47 -1.30
CA PRO A 53 -2.57 8.85 -1.63
C PRO A 53 -3.42 9.87 -0.83
N PHE A 54 -2.75 10.92 -0.34
CA PHE A 54 -3.33 12.09 0.29
C PHE A 54 -2.88 13.37 -0.43
N SER A 55 -3.80 14.32 -0.60
CA SER A 55 -3.49 15.73 -0.86
C SER A 55 -3.41 16.46 0.48
N ILE A 56 -2.26 17.05 0.76
CA ILE A 56 -2.05 17.84 1.99
C ILE A 56 -1.91 19.29 1.58
N ASP A 57 -2.86 20.11 2.00
CA ASP A 57 -2.87 21.54 1.80
C ASP A 57 -2.63 22.25 3.13
N ALA A 58 -1.56 23.03 3.20
CA ALA A 58 -1.21 23.78 4.39
C ALA A 58 -0.79 25.20 4.05
N SER A 59 -1.17 26.15 4.90
CA SER A 59 -0.82 27.56 4.75
C SER A 59 -0.66 28.21 6.12
N GLY A 60 0.07 29.31 6.19
CA GLY A 60 0.24 30.05 7.43
C GLY A 60 0.76 31.46 7.19
N LEU A 61 0.42 32.38 8.09
CA LEU A 61 0.99 33.73 8.07
C LEU A 61 2.49 33.70 8.38
N ASN A 62 2.90 32.85 9.31
CA ASN A 62 4.30 32.50 9.54
C ASN A 62 4.73 31.42 8.54
N LYS A 63 5.99 31.43 8.12
CA LYS A 63 6.48 30.41 7.18
C LYS A 63 6.48 29.02 7.84
N LEU A 64 5.90 28.05 7.15
CA LEU A 64 5.91 26.63 7.47
C LEU A 64 7.33 26.07 7.39
N THR A 65 7.72 25.33 8.42
CA THR A 65 9.05 24.76 8.59
C THR A 65 9.04 23.24 8.62
N LYS A 66 7.93 22.60 9.01
CA LYS A 66 7.88 21.15 9.19
C LYS A 66 6.51 20.57 8.85
N LEU A 67 6.50 19.38 8.25
CA LEU A 67 5.33 18.50 8.11
C LEU A 67 5.71 17.13 8.67
N THR A 68 4.94 16.62 9.63
CA THR A 68 5.08 15.26 10.15
C THR A 68 3.78 14.48 10.00
N VAL A 69 3.88 13.16 9.87
CA VAL A 69 2.73 12.25 9.89
C VAL A 69 3.04 11.13 10.87
N GLU A 70 2.21 11.01 11.90
CA GLU A 70 2.25 9.90 12.85
C GLU A 70 1.10 8.92 12.54
N GLU A 71 1.47 7.67 12.33
CA GLU A 71 0.54 6.55 12.23
C GLU A 71 0.26 5.99 13.62
N THR A 72 -1.00 5.64 13.86
CA THR A 72 -1.40 4.69 14.90
C THR A 72 -2.05 3.47 14.25
N TYR A 73 -1.45 2.30 14.45
CA TYR A 73 -1.95 1.02 13.96
C TYR A 73 -1.70 -0.08 15.00
N ASN A 74 -2.73 -0.88 15.32
CA ASN A 74 -2.70 -1.91 16.37
C ASN A 74 -2.15 -1.40 17.72
N GLY A 75 -2.58 -0.19 18.10
CA GLY A 75 -2.17 0.50 19.32
C GLY A 75 -0.72 0.99 19.34
N LYS A 76 0.05 0.77 18.26
CA LYS A 76 1.43 1.24 18.12
C LYS A 76 1.46 2.55 17.35
N LYS A 77 2.27 3.48 17.83
CA LYS A 77 2.53 4.76 17.16
C LYS A 77 3.85 4.72 16.41
N ARG A 78 3.89 5.31 15.22
CA ARG A 78 5.09 5.39 14.39
C ARG A 78 5.07 6.67 13.57
N MET A 79 6.18 7.41 13.57
CA MET A 79 6.39 8.50 12.62
C MET A 79 6.61 7.91 11.22
N VAL A 80 5.73 8.21 10.27
CA VAL A 80 5.78 7.71 8.89
C VAL A 80 6.15 8.81 7.89
N LEU A 81 6.18 10.06 8.32
CA LEU A 81 6.79 11.18 7.61
C LEU A 81 7.38 12.17 8.62
N ASP A 82 8.61 12.63 8.38
CA ASP A 82 9.21 13.77 9.06
C ASP A 82 9.95 14.60 7.99
N SER A 83 9.31 15.67 7.52
CA SER A 83 9.80 16.52 6.46
C SER A 83 10.03 17.94 6.97
N THR A 84 11.22 18.49 6.71
CA THR A 84 11.58 19.88 7.02
C THR A 84 11.64 20.70 5.73
N PHE A 85 11.05 21.89 5.74
CA PHE A 85 11.05 22.81 4.60
C PHE A 85 12.24 23.76 4.68
N SER A 86 13.13 23.68 3.69
CA SER A 86 14.23 24.63 3.50
C SER A 86 14.29 25.10 2.04
N PRO A 87 14.06 26.40 1.75
CA PRO A 87 13.63 27.42 2.69
C PRO A 87 12.19 27.19 3.18
N ALA A 88 11.85 27.79 4.33
CA ALA A 88 10.50 27.78 4.89
C ALA A 88 9.46 28.37 3.90
N LYS A 89 8.22 27.89 3.94
CA LYS A 89 7.19 28.12 2.90
C LYS A 89 5.97 28.86 3.47
N THR A 90 5.35 29.77 2.74
CA THR A 90 4.09 30.43 3.19
C THR A 90 2.85 29.54 2.97
N GLY A 91 2.95 28.57 2.07
CA GLY A 91 1.96 27.54 1.84
C GLY A 91 2.54 26.40 1.00
N VAL A 92 1.98 25.21 1.15
CA VAL A 92 2.38 23.99 0.46
C VAL A 92 1.15 23.16 0.09
N THR A 93 1.20 22.58 -1.10
CA THR A 93 0.37 21.44 -1.48
C THR A 93 1.32 20.26 -1.70
N PHE A 94 1.10 19.16 -1.00
CA PHE A 94 1.96 17.99 -1.05
C PHE A 94 1.16 16.72 -1.32
N ALA A 95 1.63 15.91 -2.26
CA ALA A 95 1.11 14.57 -2.49
C ALA A 95 1.86 13.58 -1.59
N TYR A 96 1.18 13.02 -0.60
CA TYR A 96 1.73 11.99 0.27
C TYR A 96 1.17 10.62 -0.08
N ASN A 97 2.02 9.63 -0.26
CA ASN A 97 1.60 8.24 -0.43
C ASN A 97 1.93 7.47 0.85
N TYR A 98 0.93 7.22 1.67
CA TYR A 98 1.08 6.38 2.86
C TYR A 98 1.08 4.91 2.45
N HIS A 99 2.09 4.13 2.83
CA HIS A 99 2.11 2.70 2.55
C HIS A 99 1.37 1.93 3.66
N VAL A 100 0.26 1.29 3.30
CA VAL A 100 -0.53 0.46 4.22
C VAL A 100 0.26 -0.81 4.56
N PRO A 101 0.37 -1.21 5.84
CA PRO A 101 1.07 -2.43 6.21
C PRO A 101 0.56 -3.68 5.45
N ASP A 102 1.48 -4.50 4.94
CA ASP A 102 1.15 -5.78 4.27
C ASP A 102 0.43 -6.77 5.18
N SER A 103 0.58 -6.60 6.49
CA SER A 103 -0.05 -7.44 7.52
C SER A 103 -1.48 -7.02 7.87
N ALA A 104 -2.00 -5.94 7.26
CA ALA A 104 -3.30 -5.42 7.64
C ALA A 104 -4.45 -6.37 7.28
N ALA A 105 -5.32 -6.61 8.26
CA ALA A 105 -6.53 -7.38 8.08
C ALA A 105 -7.67 -6.47 7.62
N LYS A 106 -8.53 -7.00 6.75
CA LYS A 106 -9.79 -6.34 6.39
C LYS A 106 -10.59 -5.99 7.65
N GLY A 107 -11.09 -4.76 7.69
CA GLY A 107 -11.87 -4.25 8.82
C GLY A 107 -11.02 -3.63 9.93
N GLU A 108 -9.69 -3.77 9.92
CA GLU A 108 -8.83 -3.02 10.83
C GLU A 108 -8.82 -1.53 10.47
N THR A 109 -8.58 -0.70 11.47
CA THR A 109 -8.54 0.76 11.33
C THR A 109 -7.12 1.29 11.50
N ILE A 110 -6.75 2.27 10.68
CA ILE A 110 -5.50 3.02 10.80
C ILE A 110 -5.86 4.49 10.99
N THR A 111 -5.16 5.14 11.92
CA THR A 111 -5.28 6.59 12.15
C THR A 111 -3.96 7.27 11.78
N LEU A 112 -4.03 8.32 10.97
CA LEU A 112 -2.91 9.19 10.63
C LEU A 112 -3.15 10.58 11.24
N VAL A 113 -2.15 11.09 11.95
CA VAL A 113 -2.14 12.45 12.49
C VAL A 113 -1.10 13.24 11.72
N PHE A 114 -1.58 14.14 10.87
CA PHE A 114 -0.76 15.11 10.14
C PHE A 114 -0.52 16.30 11.07
N ALA A 115 0.71 16.81 11.11
CA ALA A 115 1.04 18.01 11.86
C ALA A 115 1.93 18.94 11.04
N ILE A 116 1.56 20.22 10.97
CA ILE A 116 2.33 21.26 10.32
C ILE A 116 2.87 22.23 11.38
N THR A 117 4.16 22.54 11.33
CA THR A 117 4.83 23.49 12.22
C THR A 117 5.27 24.73 11.45
N ASP A 118 5.10 25.92 12.02
CA ASP A 118 5.61 27.18 11.48
C ASP A 118 6.96 27.61 12.11
N GLU A 119 7.53 28.72 11.65
CA GLU A 119 8.82 29.24 12.14
C GLU A 119 8.76 29.83 13.56
N LYS A 120 7.55 30.02 14.11
CA LYS A 120 7.32 30.43 15.50
C LYS A 120 7.11 29.22 16.42
N GLY A 121 7.06 28.01 15.87
CA GLY A 121 6.84 26.78 16.59
C GLY A 121 5.35 26.46 16.83
N ASN A 122 4.43 27.19 16.20
CA ASN A 122 3.00 26.85 16.29
C ASN A 122 2.74 25.57 15.49
N VAL A 123 1.88 24.71 16.05
CA VAL A 123 1.50 23.44 15.43
C VAL A 123 -0.01 23.37 15.25
N THR A 124 -0.42 22.94 14.05
CA THR A 124 -1.80 22.55 13.74
C THR A 124 -1.79 21.11 13.27
N THR A 125 -2.80 20.34 13.69
CA THR A 125 -2.94 18.94 13.34
C THR A 125 -4.23 18.66 12.60
N ASP A 126 -4.21 17.69 11.70
CA ASP A 126 -5.38 17.11 11.05
C ASP A 126 -5.33 15.59 11.21
N THR A 127 -6.48 14.94 11.41
CA THR A 127 -6.54 13.51 11.74
C THR A 127 -7.45 12.77 10.78
N GLU A 128 -6.89 11.79 10.10
CA GLU A 128 -7.62 10.91 9.19
C GLU A 128 -7.66 9.49 9.75
N THR A 129 -8.84 8.89 9.77
CA THR A 129 -9.03 7.49 10.18
C THR A 129 -9.76 6.74 9.09
N PHE A 130 -9.19 5.62 8.66
CA PHE A 130 -9.74 4.80 7.58
C PHE A 130 -9.73 3.32 7.95
N THR A 131 -10.59 2.56 7.26
CA THR A 131 -10.75 1.11 7.46
C THR A 131 -10.19 0.35 6.25
N ILE A 132 -9.46 -0.72 6.51
CA ILE A 132 -8.89 -1.60 5.49
C ILE A 132 -10.00 -2.36 4.78
N SER A 133 -10.07 -2.23 3.46
CA SER A 133 -11.18 -2.74 2.66
C SER A 133 -10.99 -4.17 2.18
N TYR A 134 -9.75 -4.62 2.03
CA TYR A 134 -9.39 -6.00 1.68
C TYR A 134 -8.01 -6.36 2.24
N SER A 135 -7.81 -7.65 2.51
CA SER A 135 -6.49 -8.21 2.81
C SER A 135 -5.86 -8.76 1.54
N LYS A 136 -4.52 -8.85 1.53
CA LYS A 136 -3.75 -9.45 0.44
C LYS A 136 -2.94 -10.64 0.97
N PRO A 137 -2.80 -11.73 0.19
CA PRO A 137 -1.82 -12.76 0.50
C PRO A 137 -0.40 -12.21 0.50
N ASN A 138 0.52 -12.89 1.16
CA ASN A 138 1.96 -12.68 1.08
C ASN A 138 2.65 -13.99 0.66
N ILE A 139 3.74 -13.89 -0.09
CA ILE A 139 4.52 -15.06 -0.54
C ILE A 139 6.01 -14.80 -0.28
N THR A 140 6.63 -15.68 0.49
CA THR A 140 8.08 -15.84 0.55
C THR A 140 8.45 -17.05 -0.29
N LEU A 141 9.27 -16.86 -1.32
CA LEU A 141 9.64 -17.91 -2.27
C LEU A 141 11.14 -18.11 -2.27
N GLU A 142 11.57 -19.35 -2.00
CA GLU A 142 12.96 -19.77 -2.13
C GLU A 142 13.12 -20.91 -3.12
N ALA A 143 14.30 -20.95 -3.74
CA ALA A 143 14.74 -22.02 -4.63
C ALA A 143 16.09 -22.52 -4.14
N ASP A 144 16.33 -23.82 -4.21
CA ASP A 144 17.63 -24.41 -3.87
C ASP A 144 18.75 -23.98 -4.83
N LYS A 145 18.41 -23.67 -6.08
CA LYS A 145 19.31 -23.09 -7.08
C LYS A 145 18.58 -22.16 -8.06
N THR A 146 19.33 -21.22 -8.63
CA THR A 146 18.86 -20.28 -9.66
C THR A 146 19.59 -20.44 -10.99
N GLU A 147 20.35 -21.52 -11.13
CA GLU A 147 21.07 -21.91 -12.34
C GLU A 147 21.00 -23.43 -12.48
N GLY A 148 21.00 -23.95 -13.71
CA GLY A 148 20.94 -25.39 -13.93
C GLY A 148 21.09 -25.78 -15.40
N MET A 149 21.23 -27.08 -15.64
CA MET A 149 21.28 -27.66 -16.98
C MET A 149 19.89 -28.12 -17.44
N PRO A 150 19.64 -28.28 -18.74
CA PRO A 150 18.42 -28.92 -19.22
C PRO A 150 18.22 -30.31 -18.60
N GLY A 151 17.04 -30.59 -18.06
CA GLY A 151 16.72 -31.84 -17.34
C GLY A 151 17.05 -31.84 -15.85
N ASP A 152 17.74 -30.82 -15.33
CA ASP A 152 17.92 -30.66 -13.89
C ASP A 152 16.59 -30.41 -13.19
N THR A 153 16.46 -30.88 -11.96
CA THR A 153 15.35 -30.47 -11.07
C THR A 153 15.79 -29.30 -10.18
N VAL A 154 14.92 -28.31 -10.02
CA VAL A 154 14.99 -27.19 -9.06
C VAL A 154 13.88 -27.38 -8.04
N HIS A 155 14.22 -27.25 -6.75
CA HIS A 155 13.26 -27.39 -5.66
C HIS A 155 12.91 -26.02 -5.08
N PHE A 156 11.62 -25.72 -5.07
CA PHE A 156 11.06 -24.50 -4.49
C PHE A 156 10.43 -24.77 -3.14
N THR A 157 10.57 -23.81 -2.24
CA THR A 157 9.77 -23.71 -1.02
C THR A 157 9.06 -22.36 -1.03
N ALA A 158 7.73 -22.38 -1.09
CA ALA A 158 6.89 -21.21 -1.00
C ALA A 158 6.17 -21.21 0.36
N VAL A 159 6.31 -20.12 1.12
CA VAL A 159 5.51 -19.86 2.32
C VAL A 159 4.49 -18.79 1.96
N ILE A 160 3.22 -19.15 2.03
CA ILE A 160 2.09 -18.28 1.71
C ILE A 160 1.36 -17.95 3.00
N THR A 161 1.13 -16.67 3.26
CA THR A 161 0.38 -16.21 4.43
C THR A 161 -0.71 -15.22 4.05
N SER A 162 -1.71 -15.06 4.91
CA SER A 162 -2.75 -14.03 4.83
C SER A 162 -3.07 -13.56 6.25
N ALA A 163 -3.39 -12.26 6.39
CA ALA A 163 -3.77 -11.68 7.68
C ALA A 163 -5.08 -12.26 8.23
N VAL A 164 -5.93 -12.80 7.36
CA VAL A 164 -7.20 -13.45 7.69
C VAL A 164 -7.30 -14.82 7.01
N PRO A 165 -8.09 -15.78 7.53
CA PRO A 165 -8.20 -17.13 6.98
C PRO A 165 -9.01 -17.18 5.69
N ASN A 166 -8.46 -16.68 4.58
CA ASN A 166 -9.17 -16.54 3.31
C ASN A 166 -8.36 -16.94 2.06
N LEU A 167 -7.24 -17.65 2.21
CA LEU A 167 -6.50 -18.16 1.05
C LEU A 167 -7.39 -19.11 0.25
N LYS A 168 -7.38 -18.95 -1.08
CA LYS A 168 -8.25 -19.69 -2.01
C LYS A 168 -7.48 -20.61 -2.94
N GLU A 169 -6.47 -20.09 -3.61
CA GLU A 169 -5.75 -20.83 -4.66
C GLU A 169 -4.29 -20.39 -4.77
N LEU A 170 -3.41 -21.34 -5.08
CA LEU A 170 -2.04 -21.11 -5.54
C LEU A 170 -1.91 -21.58 -6.99
N SER A 171 -1.53 -20.67 -7.90
CA SER A 171 -1.20 -21.01 -9.28
C SER A 171 0.31 -20.92 -9.48
N ILE A 172 0.88 -21.92 -10.15
CA ILE A 172 2.30 -21.97 -10.52
C ILE A 172 2.38 -21.92 -12.03
N THR A 173 3.18 -20.99 -12.56
CA THR A 173 3.37 -20.83 -14.00
C THR A 173 4.85 -20.76 -14.35
N GLU A 174 5.18 -21.15 -15.57
CA GLU A 174 6.49 -20.91 -16.17
C GLU A 174 6.41 -19.90 -17.32
N SER A 175 7.43 -19.07 -17.48
CA SER A 175 7.68 -18.29 -18.69
C SER A 175 9.10 -18.56 -19.16
N ARG A 176 9.24 -19.04 -20.40
CA ARG A 176 10.54 -19.33 -21.01
C ARG A 176 10.96 -18.17 -21.89
N ASN A 177 12.14 -17.60 -21.64
CA ASN A 177 12.71 -16.52 -22.46
C ASN A 177 11.74 -15.34 -22.71
N GLY A 178 10.92 -14.99 -21.71
CA GLY A 178 9.95 -13.89 -21.81
C GLY A 178 8.70 -14.21 -22.64
N LYS A 179 8.49 -15.46 -23.05
CA LYS A 179 7.25 -15.91 -23.70
C LYS A 179 6.07 -15.88 -22.73
N LEU A 180 4.86 -15.99 -23.27
CA LEU A 180 3.63 -16.07 -22.46
C LEU A 180 3.74 -17.18 -21.40
N PRO A 181 3.28 -16.90 -20.17
CA PRO A 181 3.29 -17.90 -19.11
C PRO A 181 2.41 -19.11 -19.45
N THR A 182 2.88 -20.29 -19.08
CA THR A 182 2.13 -21.56 -19.13
C THR A 182 1.84 -22.00 -17.70
N VAL A 183 0.59 -22.39 -17.42
CA VAL A 183 0.21 -22.91 -16.11
C VAL A 183 0.77 -24.31 -15.95
N LEU A 184 1.52 -24.52 -14.87
CA LEU A 184 2.10 -25.81 -14.50
C LEU A 184 1.24 -26.53 -13.48
N ASP A 185 0.71 -25.79 -12.50
CA ASP A 185 -0.07 -26.35 -11.41
C ASP A 185 -1.06 -25.32 -10.87
N THR A 186 -2.16 -25.80 -10.28
CA THR A 186 -3.17 -24.96 -9.62
C THR A 186 -3.73 -25.73 -8.43
N ILE A 187 -3.45 -25.22 -7.24
CA ILE A 187 -3.70 -25.91 -5.98
C ILE A 187 -4.74 -25.11 -5.20
N PRO A 188 -5.94 -25.66 -4.94
CA PRO A 188 -6.91 -25.03 -4.06
C PRO A 188 -6.47 -25.15 -2.60
N TYR A 189 -6.68 -24.10 -1.82
CA TYR A 189 -6.53 -24.16 -0.38
C TYR A 189 -7.81 -24.66 0.28
N PRO A 190 -7.72 -25.39 1.40
CA PRO A 190 -8.88 -25.63 2.26
C PRO A 190 -9.49 -24.32 2.73
N ALA A 191 -10.80 -24.31 2.96
CA ALA A 191 -11.47 -23.16 3.56
C ALA A 191 -10.83 -22.76 4.89
N ASN A 192 -10.84 -21.47 5.18
CA ASN A 192 -10.27 -20.89 6.40
C ASN A 192 -8.74 -21.06 6.57
N THR A 193 -7.99 -21.09 5.47
CA THR A 193 -6.52 -21.16 5.51
C THR A 193 -5.91 -19.76 5.60
N SER A 194 -5.11 -19.49 6.64
CA SER A 194 -4.30 -18.25 6.78
C SER A 194 -2.83 -18.44 6.42
N SER A 195 -2.33 -19.67 6.39
CA SER A 195 -0.92 -19.96 6.12
C SER A 195 -0.76 -21.35 5.53
N SER A 196 0.17 -21.49 4.58
CA SER A 196 0.56 -22.77 4.02
C SER A 196 2.01 -22.73 3.54
N THR A 197 2.69 -23.87 3.64
CA THR A 197 4.01 -24.07 3.04
C THR A 197 3.89 -25.09 1.93
N TYR A 198 4.27 -24.69 0.72
CA TYR A 198 4.26 -25.55 -0.46
C TYR A 198 5.67 -25.85 -0.93
N LYS A 199 5.94 -27.12 -1.20
CA LYS A 199 7.19 -27.57 -1.82
C LYS A 199 6.89 -28.02 -3.24
N TYR A 200 7.65 -27.51 -4.19
CA TYR A 200 7.43 -27.77 -5.61
C TYR A 200 8.73 -28.16 -6.29
N SER A 201 8.70 -29.23 -7.07
CA SER A 201 9.84 -29.69 -7.87
C SER A 201 9.59 -29.35 -9.32
N TYR A 202 10.51 -28.60 -9.92
CA TYR A 202 10.43 -28.15 -11.30
C TYR A 202 11.58 -28.76 -12.11
N GLU A 203 11.28 -29.56 -13.13
CA GLU A 203 12.29 -30.05 -14.08
C GLU A 203 12.53 -28.99 -15.17
N ILE A 204 13.77 -28.56 -15.32
CA ILE A 204 14.18 -27.67 -16.41
C ILE A 204 13.92 -28.39 -17.74
N PRO A 205 13.18 -27.80 -18.68
CA PRO A 205 12.87 -28.42 -19.95
C PRO A 205 14.14 -28.79 -20.72
N ARG A 206 14.16 -30.01 -21.27
CA ARG A 206 15.34 -30.59 -21.92
C ARG A 206 15.70 -29.92 -23.25
N ASP A 207 14.78 -29.16 -23.83
CA ASP A 207 14.94 -28.41 -25.08
C ASP A 207 15.61 -27.03 -24.86
N MET A 208 15.84 -26.63 -23.62
CA MET A 208 16.53 -25.38 -23.29
C MET A 208 18.01 -25.46 -23.66
N ILE A 209 18.62 -24.30 -23.95
CA ILE A 209 20.05 -24.18 -24.27
C ILE A 209 20.72 -23.13 -23.38
N ALA A 210 22.04 -23.25 -23.24
CA ALA A 210 22.86 -22.32 -22.47
C ALA A 210 22.55 -20.84 -22.82
N GLY A 211 22.46 -20.00 -21.79
CA GLY A 211 22.12 -18.58 -21.91
C GLY A 211 20.62 -18.26 -21.93
N GLN A 212 19.76 -19.26 -22.11
CA GLN A 212 18.31 -19.09 -21.94
C GLN A 212 17.91 -19.01 -20.46
N SER A 213 16.65 -18.67 -20.20
CA SER A 213 16.11 -18.65 -18.84
C SER A 213 14.65 -19.06 -18.76
N VAL A 214 14.29 -19.60 -17.60
CA VAL A 214 12.90 -19.79 -17.21
C VAL A 214 12.61 -18.93 -15.98
N VAL A 215 11.44 -18.29 -15.97
CA VAL A 215 10.88 -17.64 -14.79
C VAL A 215 9.75 -18.51 -14.28
N VAL A 216 9.89 -19.03 -13.06
CA VAL A 216 8.81 -19.72 -12.35
C VAL A 216 8.12 -18.71 -11.45
N LEU A 217 6.81 -18.57 -11.59
CA LEU A 217 5.97 -17.63 -10.85
C LEU A 217 4.96 -18.39 -10.01
N PHE A 218 4.89 -18.03 -8.73
CA PHE A 218 3.89 -18.48 -7.77
C PHE A 218 2.91 -17.33 -7.55
N LYS A 219 1.62 -17.55 -7.75
CA LYS A 219 0.55 -16.57 -7.50
C LYS A 219 -0.45 -17.14 -6.51
N ALA A 220 -0.56 -16.52 -5.35
CA ALA A 220 -1.59 -16.84 -4.36
C ALA A 220 -2.75 -15.86 -4.49
N THR A 221 -3.97 -16.38 -4.48
CA THR A 221 -5.22 -15.59 -4.55
C THR A 221 -6.07 -15.93 -3.32
N ASN A 222 -6.75 -14.92 -2.76
CA ASN A 222 -7.72 -15.11 -1.68
C ASN A 222 -9.17 -15.09 -2.18
N ASP A 223 -10.12 -15.37 -1.28
CA ASP A 223 -11.55 -15.40 -1.59
C ASP A 223 -12.13 -14.02 -1.97
N GLU A 224 -11.40 -12.95 -1.68
CA GLU A 224 -11.73 -11.58 -2.09
C GLU A 224 -11.25 -11.25 -3.51
N GLY A 225 -10.54 -12.18 -4.17
CA GLY A 225 -10.00 -12.00 -5.51
C GLY A 225 -8.70 -11.19 -5.57
N THR A 226 -8.13 -10.82 -4.43
CA THR A 226 -6.81 -10.17 -4.37
C THR A 226 -5.72 -11.22 -4.47
N SER A 227 -4.55 -10.83 -4.98
CA SER A 227 -3.45 -11.77 -5.17
C SER A 227 -2.08 -11.16 -4.89
N ALA A 228 -1.15 -12.00 -4.50
CA ALA A 228 0.28 -11.71 -4.50
C ALA A 228 1.01 -12.71 -5.39
N SER A 229 2.16 -12.28 -5.92
CA SER A 229 3.00 -13.12 -6.77
C SER A 229 4.47 -13.01 -6.34
N ALA A 230 5.19 -14.12 -6.43
CA ALA A 230 6.63 -14.18 -6.28
C ALA A 230 7.23 -14.98 -7.42
N THR A 231 8.43 -14.59 -7.88
CA THR A 231 9.11 -15.25 -9.00
C THR A 231 10.55 -15.59 -8.66
N LYS A 232 11.06 -16.65 -9.28
CA LYS A 232 12.50 -16.90 -9.36
C LYS A 232 12.87 -17.18 -10.82
N LYS A 233 13.99 -16.58 -11.24
CA LYS A 233 14.58 -16.81 -12.56
C LYS A 233 15.64 -17.89 -12.43
N ILE A 234 15.57 -18.90 -13.29
CA ILE A 234 16.58 -19.94 -13.46
C ILE A 234 17.32 -19.65 -14.76
N THR A 235 18.65 -19.50 -14.69
CA THR A 235 19.51 -19.31 -15.86
C THR A 235 20.11 -20.64 -16.32
N ILE A 236 20.01 -20.93 -17.61
CA ILE A 236 20.50 -22.18 -18.17
C ILE A 236 21.98 -22.05 -18.48
N LYS A 237 22.78 -23.00 -18.00
CA LYS A 237 24.22 -23.07 -18.23
C LYS A 237 24.57 -23.96 -19.42
#